data_AF-A0A818J7V7-F1
#
_entry.id   AF-A0A818J7V7-F1
#
_cell.length_a   1.000
_cell.length_b   1.000
_cell.length_c   1.000
_cell.angle_alpha   90.00
_cell.angle_beta   90.00
_cell.angle_gamma   90.00
#
_symmetry.space_group_name_H-M   'P 1'
#
loop_
_entity.id
_entity.type
_entity.pdbx_description
1 polymer ?
#
loop_
_entity_poly.entity_id
_entity_poly.type
_entity_poly.pdbx_seq_one_letter_code
_entity_poly.pdbx_strand_id
1 'polypeptide(L)'
;MLQMCSKYGLGFTPYSPLAGGWLTGKYQKQFNYEPGSRMALRPEPYEIYVQHQESICDGLNLMRKISKERFGNISIASLSLAWLLGDSRITGIIIGPRKPEHLEPIREALNIRLNETDRVDLINLFPVL
;
A
#
# COMPACT_ATOMS: atom_id res chain seq x y z
N MET A 1 8.42 -16.59 3.26
CA MET A 1 8.42 -16.21 4.69
C MET A 1 7.05 -16.40 5.34
N LEU A 2 5.96 -15.78 4.86
CA LEU A 2 4.62 -15.89 5.48
C LEU A 2 4.13 -17.33 5.71
N GLN A 3 4.32 -18.23 4.75
CA GLN A 3 3.97 -19.65 4.92
C GLN A 3 4.73 -20.32 6.07
N MET A 4 6.01 -19.97 6.25
CA MET A 4 6.84 -20.47 7.34
C MET A 4 6.35 -19.93 8.69
N CYS A 5 6.09 -18.62 8.77
CA CYS A 5 5.54 -18.01 9.98
C CYS A 5 4.23 -18.70 10.40
N SER A 6 3.31 -18.90 9.45
CA SER A 6 2.05 -19.61 9.68
C SER A 6 2.27 -21.05 10.14
N LYS A 7 3.19 -21.80 9.49
CA LYS A 7 3.51 -23.19 9.86
C LYS A 7 4.01 -23.33 11.31
N TYR A 8 4.73 -22.33 11.82
CA TYR A 8 5.31 -22.35 13.17
C TYR A 8 4.55 -21.50 14.19
N GLY A 9 3.36 -20.99 13.86
CA GLY A 9 2.56 -20.16 14.78
C GLY A 9 3.22 -18.82 15.14
N LEU A 10 4.06 -18.28 14.25
CA LEU A 10 4.73 -17.00 14.43
C LEU A 10 3.90 -15.86 13.83
N GLY A 11 3.75 -14.77 14.58
CA GLY A 11 3.21 -13.53 14.05
C GLY A 11 4.18 -12.86 13.08
N PHE A 12 3.64 -12.17 12.07
CA PHE A 12 4.44 -11.40 11.12
C PHE A 12 3.97 -9.94 11.06
N THR A 13 4.92 -9.02 11.22
CA THR A 13 4.66 -7.58 11.23
C THR A 13 5.51 -6.87 10.17
N PRO A 14 4.98 -6.63 8.95
CA PRO A 14 5.74 -5.96 7.90
C PRO A 14 6.02 -4.50 8.25
N TYR A 15 7.15 -4.01 7.76
CA TYR A 15 7.50 -2.60 7.74
C TYR A 15 7.40 -2.05 6.31
N SER A 16 7.36 -0.72 6.19
CA SER A 16 7.22 -0.02 4.90
C SER A 16 5.99 -0.44 4.06
N PRO A 17 4.78 -0.54 4.65
CA PRO A 17 3.60 -1.08 3.97
C PRO A 17 3.10 -0.22 2.80
N LEU A 18 3.55 1.03 2.70
CA LEU A 18 3.17 1.96 1.63
C LEU A 18 4.28 2.23 0.62
N ALA A 19 5.34 1.40 0.62
CA ALA A 19 6.45 1.47 -0.32
C ALA A 19 6.98 2.91 -0.51
N GLY A 20 7.45 3.56 0.57
CA GLY A 20 7.98 4.93 0.47
C GLY A 20 6.94 6.03 0.20
N GLY A 21 5.67 5.69 0.01
CA GLY A 21 4.60 6.61 -0.38
C GLY A 21 4.00 6.31 -1.75
N TRP A 22 4.55 5.35 -2.51
CA TRP A 22 4.03 4.94 -3.82
C TRP A 22 2.57 4.49 -3.74
N LEU A 23 2.24 3.68 -2.73
CA LEU A 23 0.89 3.16 -2.53
C LEU A 23 -0.08 4.17 -1.90
N THR A 24 0.30 5.46 -1.77
CA THR A 24 -0.67 6.53 -1.47
C THR A 24 -1.21 7.18 -2.75
N GLY A 25 -0.65 6.85 -3.92
CA GLY A 25 -1.02 7.46 -5.19
C GLY A 25 -0.58 8.91 -5.36
N LYS A 26 0.34 9.41 -4.52
CA LYS A 26 0.80 10.80 -4.56
C LYS A 26 1.91 11.05 -5.60
N TYR A 27 2.64 10.02 -5.99
CA TYR A 27 3.63 10.11 -7.06
C TYR A 27 2.92 9.89 -8.39
N GLN A 28 2.93 10.92 -9.24
CA GLN A 28 2.37 10.88 -10.59
C GLN A 28 3.52 10.96 -11.61
N LYS A 29 3.20 10.97 -12.91
CA LYS A 29 4.19 10.89 -14.00
C LYS A 29 5.31 11.94 -13.95
N GLN A 30 5.16 13.02 -13.17
CA GLN A 30 6.18 14.05 -12.97
C GLN A 30 6.90 13.89 -11.63
N PHE A 31 8.23 13.84 -11.68
CA PHE A 31 9.13 13.67 -10.53
C PHE A 31 9.26 14.92 -9.66
N ASN A 32 8.17 15.41 -9.09
CA ASN A 32 8.20 16.44 -8.06
C ASN A 32 8.00 15.81 -6.69
N TYR A 33 9.08 15.24 -6.15
CA TYR A 33 9.09 14.72 -4.79
C TYR A 33 9.12 15.88 -3.79
N GLU A 34 8.15 15.90 -2.87
CA GLU A 34 8.11 16.90 -1.81
C GLU A 34 9.43 16.92 -1.02
N PRO A 35 9.99 18.11 -0.72
CA PRO A 35 11.14 18.24 0.15
C PRO A 35 10.95 17.49 1.47
N GLY A 36 11.97 16.74 1.88
CA GLY A 36 11.92 15.92 3.09
C GLY A 36 11.13 14.62 2.96
N SER A 37 10.50 14.32 1.82
CA SER A 37 9.90 13.01 1.58
C SER A 37 10.96 11.91 1.49
N ARG A 38 10.57 10.63 1.66
CA ARG A 38 11.51 9.50 1.52
C ARG A 38 12.16 9.47 0.13
N MET A 39 11.38 9.76 -0.92
CA MET A 39 11.90 9.85 -2.28
C MET A 39 12.89 11.00 -2.49
N ALA A 40 12.79 12.09 -1.71
CA ALA A 40 13.76 13.19 -1.77
C ALA A 40 15.02 12.94 -0.94
N LEU A 41 14.90 12.20 0.17
CA LEU A 41 16.02 11.99 1.13
C LEU A 41 16.79 10.69 0.92
N ARG A 42 16.14 9.64 0.42
CA ARG A 42 16.70 8.29 0.26
C ARG A 42 15.94 7.51 -0.83
N PRO A 43 16.10 7.88 -2.11
CA PRO A 43 15.36 7.27 -3.23
C PRO A 43 15.80 5.84 -3.58
N GLU A 44 17.02 5.45 -3.23
CA GLU A 44 17.67 4.21 -3.70
C GLU A 44 16.83 2.94 -3.44
N PRO A 45 16.19 2.76 -2.26
CA PRO A 45 15.32 1.60 -2.02
C PRO A 45 14.07 1.52 -2.91
N TYR A 46 13.76 2.58 -3.65
CA TYR A 46 12.54 2.76 -4.43
C TYR A 46 12.79 2.87 -5.93
N GLU A 47 14.02 2.70 -6.40
CA GLU A 47 14.40 2.80 -7.82
C GLU A 47 13.60 1.84 -8.71
N ILE A 48 13.30 0.64 -8.23
CA ILE A 48 12.49 -0.33 -8.98
C ILE A 48 11.08 0.20 -9.30
N TYR A 49 10.50 1.00 -8.41
CA TYR A 49 9.20 1.62 -8.62
C TYR A 49 9.29 2.80 -9.58
N VAL A 50 10.42 3.51 -9.61
CA VAL A 50 10.70 4.57 -10.59
C VAL A 50 10.79 3.97 -11.99
N GLN A 51 11.50 2.84 -12.15
CA GLN A 51 11.63 2.13 -13.43
C GLN A 51 10.28 1.64 -13.98
N HIS A 52 9.36 1.27 -13.10
CA HIS A 52 8.02 0.76 -13.44
C HIS A 52 6.91 1.78 -13.13
N GLN A 53 7.23 3.06 -13.11
CA GLN A 53 6.29 4.11 -12.67
C GLN A 53 4.99 4.12 -13.46
N GLU A 54 5.05 3.91 -14.78
CA GLU A 54 3.87 3.93 -15.64
C GLU A 54 2.87 2.83 -15.28
N SER A 55 3.33 1.58 -15.22
CA SER A 55 2.48 0.44 -14.87
C SER A 55 1.96 0.51 -13.43
N ILE A 56 2.78 1.00 -12.49
CA ILE A 56 2.34 1.25 -11.11
C ILE A 56 1.24 2.33 -11.09
N CYS A 57 1.41 3.42 -11.84
CA CYS A 57 0.39 4.47 -11.92
C CYS A 57 -0.91 3.96 -12.54
N ASP A 58 -0.84 3.11 -13.55
CA ASP A 58 -2.02 2.48 -14.15
C ASP A 58 -2.76 1.59 -13.14
N GLY A 59 -2.02 0.76 -12.39
CA GLY A 59 -2.57 -0.03 -11.29
C GLY A 59 -3.24 0.83 -10.21
N LEU A 60 -2.59 1.92 -9.79
CA LEU A 60 -3.14 2.87 -8.81
C LEU A 60 -4.40 3.59 -9.33
N ASN A 61 -4.48 3.87 -10.63
CA ASN A 61 -5.67 4.45 -11.25
C ASN A 61 -6.85 3.47 -11.25
N LEU A 62 -6.60 2.20 -11.58
CA LEU A 62 -7.61 1.14 -11.48
C LEU A 62 -8.04 0.90 -10.03
N MET A 63 -7.09 0.91 -9.11
CA MET A 63 -7.35 0.80 -7.67
C MET A 63 -8.23 1.96 -7.17
N ARG A 64 -8.05 3.18 -7.70
CA ARG A 64 -8.93 4.33 -7.41
C ARG A 64 -10.35 4.14 -7.93
N LYS A 65 -10.49 3.54 -9.11
CA LYS A 65 -11.80 3.18 -9.67
C LYS A 65 -12.51 2.16 -8.77
N ILE A 66 -11.81 1.10 -8.39
CA ILE A 66 -12.32 0.07 -7.46
C ILE A 66 -12.72 0.68 -6.12
N SER A 67 -11.90 1.56 -5.54
CA SER A 67 -12.23 2.27 -4.30
C SER A 67 -13.57 3.01 -4.39
N LYS A 68 -13.78 3.76 -5.48
CA LYS A 68 -15.02 4.50 -5.73
C LYS A 68 -16.23 3.59 -5.89
N GLU A 69 -16.08 2.54 -6.69
CA GLU A 69 -17.19 1.67 -7.08
C GLU A 69 -17.62 0.71 -5.96
N ARG A 70 -16.68 0.26 -5.12
CA ARG A 70 -16.92 -0.84 -4.18
C ARG A 70 -16.76 -0.48 -2.70
N PHE A 71 -15.99 0.57 -2.40
CA PHE A 71 -15.55 0.82 -1.03
C PHE A 71 -15.87 2.24 -0.54
N GLY A 72 -16.75 2.98 -1.20
CA GLY A 72 -17.18 4.31 -0.74
C GLY A 72 -16.13 5.42 -0.94
N ASN A 73 -15.24 5.27 -1.92
CA ASN A 73 -14.22 6.27 -2.29
C ASN A 73 -13.21 6.57 -1.17
N ILE A 74 -12.81 5.53 -0.43
CA ILE A 74 -11.71 5.55 0.54
C ILE A 74 -10.36 5.90 -0.11
N SER A 75 -9.39 6.32 0.69
CA SER A 75 -8.06 6.66 0.17
C SER A 75 -7.33 5.41 -0.35
N ILE A 76 -6.45 5.60 -1.35
CA ILE A 76 -5.62 4.50 -1.88
C ILE A 76 -4.70 3.93 -0.81
N ALA A 77 -4.16 4.79 0.06
CA ALA A 77 -3.37 4.36 1.19
C ALA A 77 -4.20 3.44 2.12
N SER A 78 -5.45 3.79 2.42
CA SER A 78 -6.34 2.99 3.25
C SER A 78 -6.64 1.64 2.63
N LEU A 79 -6.93 1.61 1.32
CA LEU A 79 -7.21 0.36 0.61
C LEU A 79 -5.97 -0.53 0.51
N SER A 80 -4.76 0.03 0.32
CA SER A 80 -3.50 -0.72 0.38
C SER A 80 -3.23 -1.32 1.77
N LEU A 81 -3.49 -0.54 2.82
CA LEU A 81 -3.34 -1.00 4.20
C LEU A 81 -4.37 -2.07 4.55
N ALA A 82 -5.63 -1.90 4.12
CA ALA A 82 -6.68 -2.90 4.29
C ALA A 82 -6.35 -4.21 3.56
N TRP A 83 -5.76 -4.14 2.37
CA TRP A 83 -5.29 -5.32 1.63
C TRP A 83 -4.27 -6.13 2.43
N LEU A 84 -3.32 -5.43 3.05
CA LEU A 84 -2.28 -6.04 3.87
C LEU A 84 -2.84 -6.60 5.20
N LEU A 85 -3.71 -5.84 5.87
CA LEU A 85 -4.35 -6.25 7.12
C LEU A 85 -5.40 -7.35 6.95
N GLY A 86 -5.91 -7.54 5.73
CA GLY A 86 -6.84 -8.63 5.40
C GLY A 86 -6.19 -10.01 5.34
N ASP A 87 -4.86 -10.10 5.35
CA ASP A 87 -4.15 -11.38 5.42
C ASP A 87 -4.05 -11.87 6.86
N SER A 88 -4.67 -13.01 7.17
CA SER A 88 -4.71 -13.58 8.53
C SER A 88 -3.33 -13.91 9.11
N ARG A 89 -2.28 -13.98 8.29
CA ARG A 89 -0.90 -14.22 8.74
C ARG A 89 -0.21 -12.94 9.20
N ILE A 90 -0.78 -11.77 8.92
CA ILE A 90 -0.28 -10.46 9.33
C ILE A 90 -0.91 -10.10 10.67
N THR A 91 -0.10 -9.99 11.72
CA THR A 91 -0.58 -9.73 13.09
C THR A 91 -0.55 -8.25 13.47
N GLY A 92 0.03 -7.41 12.61
CA GLY A 92 0.14 -5.96 12.79
C GLY A 92 1.02 -5.37 11.70
N ILE A 93 1.03 -4.05 11.53
CA ILE A 93 1.86 -3.36 10.53
C ILE A 93 2.63 -2.21 11.17
N ILE A 94 3.88 -2.03 10.76
CA ILE A 94 4.71 -0.92 11.25
C ILE A 94 4.56 0.27 10.30
N ILE A 95 4.02 1.36 10.83
CA ILE A 95 3.84 2.64 10.12
C ILE A 95 4.76 3.71 10.69
N GLY A 96 5.11 4.69 9.86
CA GLY A 96 5.94 5.84 10.25
C GLY A 96 5.29 7.17 9.88
N PRO A 97 4.21 7.58 10.55
CA PRO A 97 3.60 8.90 10.36
C PRO A 97 4.54 10.01 10.87
N ARG A 98 4.47 11.20 10.25
CA ARG A 98 5.23 12.39 10.68
C ARG A 98 4.32 13.54 11.12
N LYS A 99 3.03 13.44 10.80
CA LYS A 99 1.98 14.38 11.16
C LYS A 99 0.73 13.58 11.53
N PRO A 100 -0.16 14.12 12.39
CA PRO A 100 -1.38 13.42 12.81
C PRO A 100 -2.23 12.91 11.65
N GLU A 101 -2.32 13.66 10.54
CA GLU A 101 -3.16 13.33 9.40
C GLU A 101 -2.71 12.05 8.68
N HIS A 102 -1.44 11.65 8.84
CA HIS A 102 -0.94 10.38 8.30
C HIS A 102 -1.55 9.14 8.99
N LEU A 103 -2.26 9.32 10.11
CA LEU A 103 -2.97 8.24 10.80
C LEU A 103 -4.36 7.96 10.22
N GLU A 104 -4.95 8.92 9.50
CA GLU A 104 -6.29 8.76 8.93
C GLU A 104 -6.41 7.55 8.00
N PRO A 105 -5.44 7.27 7.10
CA PRO A 105 -5.53 6.08 6.27
C PRO A 105 -5.55 4.77 7.06
N ILE A 106 -4.87 4.70 8.20
CA ILE A 106 -4.91 3.50 9.07
C ILE A 106 -6.28 3.41 9.74
N ARG A 107 -6.81 4.53 10.25
CA ARG A 107 -8.13 4.58 10.88
C ARG A 107 -9.23 4.10 9.91
N GLU A 108 -9.16 4.52 8.66
CA GLU A 108 -10.07 4.07 7.61
C GLU A 108 -9.84 2.58 7.27
N ALA A 109 -8.59 2.15 7.09
CA ALA A 109 -8.21 0.76 6.80
C ALA A 109 -8.76 -0.26 7.82
N LEU A 110 -8.73 0.07 9.12
CA LEU A 110 -9.19 -0.83 10.19
C LEU A 110 -10.69 -1.17 10.11
N ASN A 111 -11.47 -0.30 9.46
CA ASN A 111 -12.91 -0.46 9.27
C ASN A 111 -13.28 -1.17 7.96
N ILE A 112 -12.29 -1.51 7.13
CA ILE A 112 -12.51 -2.17 5.85
C ILE A 112 -12.32 -3.67 6.02
N ARG A 113 -13.18 -4.45 5.36
CA ARG A 113 -13.06 -5.91 5.25
C ARG A 113 -12.99 -6.26 3.77
N LEU A 114 -11.82 -6.72 3.35
CA LEU A 114 -11.62 -7.24 2.00
C LEU A 114 -11.77 -8.76 2.05
N ASN A 115 -12.63 -9.31 1.20
CA ASN A 115 -12.69 -10.74 0.98
C ASN A 115 -11.51 -11.19 0.09
N GLU A 116 -11.34 -12.50 -0.07
CA GLU A 116 -10.22 -13.04 -0.85
C GLU A 116 -10.26 -12.60 -2.33
N THR A 117 -11.44 -12.52 -2.93
CA THR A 117 -11.62 -12.02 -4.30
C THR A 117 -11.17 -10.56 -4.41
N ASP A 118 -11.55 -9.68 -3.48
CA ASP A 118 -11.10 -8.29 -3.46
C ASP A 118 -9.56 -8.21 -3.41
N ARG A 119 -8.94 -9.08 -2.60
CA ARG A 119 -7.48 -9.11 -2.45
C ARG A 119 -6.78 -9.60 -3.71
N VAL A 120 -7.33 -10.62 -4.37
CA VAL A 120 -6.82 -11.14 -5.65
C VAL A 120 -7.01 -10.12 -6.78
N ASP A 121 -8.17 -9.45 -6.84
CA ASP A 121 -8.41 -8.39 -7.81
C ASP A 121 -7.36 -7.27 -7.69
N LEU A 122 -7.07 -6.85 -6.45
CA LEU A 122 -6.14 -5.75 -6.18
C LEU A 122 -4.68 -6.10 -6.52
N ILE A 123 -4.22 -7.33 -6.26
CA ILE A 123 -2.84 -7.72 -6.60
C ILE A 123 -2.64 -7.82 -8.12
N ASN A 124 -3.67 -8.26 -8.86
CA ASN A 124 -3.63 -8.38 -10.32
C ASN A 124 -3.59 -7.04 -11.07
N LEU A 125 -3.76 -5.92 -10.37
CA LEU A 125 -3.63 -4.57 -10.95
C LEU A 125 -2.17 -4.17 -11.21
N PHE A 126 -1.23 -4.86 -10.57
CA PHE A 126 0.19 -4.50 -10.60
C PHE A 126 0.98 -5.58 -11.34
N PRO A 127 2.01 -5.21 -12.11
CA PRO A 127 2.91 -6.19 -12.70
C PRO A 127 3.70 -6.93 -11.60
N VAL A 128 4.13 -8.15 -11.90
CA VAL A 128 5.15 -8.82 -11.09
C VAL A 128 6.47 -8.12 -11.38
N LEU A 129 6.98 -7.40 -10.37
CA LEU A 129 8.24 -6.64 -10.41
C LEU A 129 9.42 -7.49 -9.93
#